data_AF-A0A6G1WKT7-F1
#
_entry.id   AF-A0A6G1WKT7-F1
#
_cell.length_a   1.000
_cell.length_b   1.000
_cell.length_c   1.000
_cell.angle_alpha   90.00
_cell.angle_beta   90.00
_cell.angle_gamma   90.00
#
_symmetry.space_group_name_H-M   'P 1'
#
loop_
_entity.id
_entity.type
_entity.pdbx_description
1 polymer ?
#
loop_
_entity_poly.entity_id
_entity_poly.type
_entity_poly.pdbx_seq_one_letter_code
_entity_poly.pdbx_strand_id
1 'polypeptide(L)'
;MKTALRGKAAIDFPVPEGLTFATVDRRTGRLAASADPGGIVEAFKPGTAPCSTECPVIDGFGANGDEDKPAALRKQLLTAPQGLY
;
A
#
# COMPACT_ATOMS: atom_id res chain seq x y z
N MET A 1 -1.23 7.15 -37.47
CA MET A 1 -0.93 8.39 -36.73
C MET A 1 0.18 9.27 -37.34
N LYS A 2 1.25 8.71 -37.93
CA LYS A 2 2.41 9.48 -38.46
C LYS A 2 2.06 10.69 -39.35
N THR A 3 1.13 10.55 -40.31
CA THR A 3 0.73 11.66 -41.20
C THR A 3 -0.15 12.70 -40.49
N ALA A 4 -1.02 12.28 -39.56
CA ALA A 4 -1.98 13.15 -38.87
C ALA A 4 -1.33 14.10 -37.83
N LEU A 5 -0.16 13.74 -37.31
CA LEU A 5 0.59 14.54 -36.34
C LEU A 5 1.66 15.43 -36.99
N ARG A 6 1.82 15.39 -38.32
CA ARG A 6 2.83 16.18 -39.02
C ARG A 6 2.60 17.68 -38.78
N GLY A 7 3.61 18.37 -38.26
CA GLY A 7 3.55 19.81 -37.98
C GLY A 7 2.82 20.20 -36.70
N LYS A 8 2.26 19.25 -35.94
CA LYS A 8 1.77 19.51 -34.58
C LYS A 8 2.94 19.42 -33.60
N ALA A 9 3.11 20.43 -32.76
CA ALA A 9 4.07 20.39 -31.67
C ALA A 9 3.65 19.32 -30.64
N ALA A 10 4.64 18.64 -30.06
CA ALA A 10 4.40 17.86 -28.85
C ALA A 10 4.05 18.82 -27.72
N ILE A 11 3.07 18.43 -26.91
CA ILE A 11 2.72 19.12 -25.68
C ILE A 11 3.09 18.22 -24.51
N ASP A 12 3.49 18.82 -23.40
CA ASP A 12 3.75 18.08 -22.17
C ASP A 12 2.44 17.50 -21.61
N PHE A 13 2.58 16.41 -20.86
CA PHE A 13 1.45 15.80 -20.18
C PHE A 13 1.14 16.58 -18.89
N PRO A 14 -0.02 17.26 -18.78
CA PRO A 14 -0.38 17.94 -17.54
C PRO A 14 -0.68 16.90 -16.46
N VAL A 15 -0.05 17.02 -15.30
CA VAL A 15 -0.29 16.14 -14.16
C VAL A 15 -1.65 16.48 -13.55
N PRO A 16 -2.62 15.54 -13.50
CA PRO A 16 -3.91 15.78 -12.88
C PRO A 16 -3.80 16.04 -11.37
N GLU A 17 -4.74 16.81 -10.83
CA GLU A 17 -4.80 17.08 -9.39
C GLU A 17 -4.95 15.78 -8.57
N GLY A 18 -4.23 15.71 -7.45
CA GLY A 18 -4.25 14.56 -6.54
C GLY A 18 -3.44 13.34 -7.01
N LEU A 19 -2.90 13.36 -8.23
CA LEU A 19 -1.99 12.31 -8.69
C LEU A 19 -0.66 12.39 -7.94
N THR A 20 -0.13 11.25 -7.49
CA THR A 20 1.15 11.17 -6.78
C THR A 20 2.12 10.22 -7.48
N PHE A 21 3.42 10.51 -7.43
CA PHE A 21 4.46 9.65 -7.99
C PHE A 21 5.29 9.01 -6.87
N ALA A 22 5.61 7.73 -7.01
CA ALA A 22 6.50 7.02 -6.10
C ALA A 22 7.44 6.08 -6.87
N THR A 23 8.64 5.87 -6.32
CA THR A 23 9.57 4.86 -6.85
C THR A 23 9.20 3.51 -6.25
N VAL A 24 8.94 2.52 -7.10
CA VAL A 24 8.56 1.16 -6.70
C VAL A 24 9.46 0.10 -7.33
N ASP A 25 9.65 -1.00 -6.64
CA ASP A 25 10.34 -2.16 -7.20
C ASP A 25 9.47 -2.80 -8.28
N ARG A 26 10.04 -2.96 -9.49
CA ARG A 26 9.31 -3.44 -10.67
C ARG A 26 8.71 -4.85 -10.54
N ARG A 27 9.18 -5.66 -9.58
CA ARG A 27 8.75 -7.05 -9.41
C ARG A 27 7.66 -7.18 -8.35
N THR A 28 7.73 -6.36 -7.31
CA THR A 28 6.87 -6.47 -6.12
C THR A 28 5.82 -5.37 -6.02
N GLY A 29 6.01 -4.24 -6.73
CA GLY A 29 5.15 -3.06 -6.62
C GLY A 29 5.25 -2.33 -5.27
N ARG A 30 6.20 -2.72 -4.41
CA ARG A 30 6.44 -2.08 -3.12
C ARG A 30 7.33 -0.85 -3.28
N LEU A 31 7.25 0.06 -2.32
CA LEU A 31 8.12 1.23 -2.27
C LEU A 31 9.59 0.79 -2.34
N ALA A 32 10.35 1.36 -3.27
CA ALA A 32 11.78 1.11 -3.41
C ALA A 32 12.58 2.23 -2.74
N ALA A 33 13.79 1.91 -2.30
CA ALA A 33 14.73 2.93 -1.86
C ALA A 33 15.11 3.84 -3.05
N SER A 34 15.45 5.09 -2.74
CA SER A 34 15.98 6.02 -3.75
C SER A 34 17.23 5.41 -4.40
N ALA A 35 17.24 5.35 -5.74
CA ALA A 35 18.31 4.79 -6.57
C ALA A 35 18.45 3.25 -6.56
N ASP A 36 17.43 2.51 -6.10
CA ASP A 36 17.38 1.06 -6.30
C ASP A 36 17.43 0.74 -7.82
N PRO A 37 18.38 -0.09 -8.31
CA PRO A 37 18.42 -0.51 -9.72
C PRO A 37 17.13 -1.17 -10.21
N GLY A 38 16.34 -1.75 -9.29
CA GLY A 38 15.03 -2.32 -9.55
C GLY A 38 13.90 -1.31 -9.66
N GLY A 39 14.13 -0.06 -9.25
CA GLY A 39 13.15 0.99 -9.08
C GLY A 39 12.63 1.59 -10.39
N ILE A 40 11.31 1.78 -10.46
CA ILE A 40 10.62 2.53 -11.51
C ILE A 40 9.74 3.61 -10.89
N VAL A 41 9.54 4.72 -11.58
CA VAL A 41 8.61 5.77 -11.14
C VAL A 41 7.21 5.45 -11.67
N GLU A 42 6.26 5.30 -10.76
CA GLU A 42 4.87 5.01 -11.09
C GLU A 42 3.93 6.08 -10.53
N ALA A 43 2.83 6.32 -11.26
CA ALA A 43 1.78 7.25 -10.90
C ALA A 43 0.64 6.52 -10.17
N PHE A 44 0.23 7.07 -9.03
CA PHE A 44 -0.85 6.55 -8.21
C PHE A 44 -1.97 7.58 -8.08
N LYS A 45 -3.21 7.09 -8.03
CA LYS A 45 -4.37 7.91 -7.68
C LYS A 45 -4.30 8.28 -6.19
N PRO A 46 -5.04 9.31 -5.75
CA PRO A 46 -5.15 9.63 -4.33
C PRO A 46 -5.46 8.39 -3.49
N GLY A 47 -4.63 8.10 -2.49
CA GLY A 47 -4.82 7.00 -1.54
C GLY A 47 -4.46 5.60 -2.05
N THR A 48 -3.92 5.45 -3.27
CA THR A 48 -3.53 4.14 -3.83
C THR A 48 -2.02 3.93 -3.93
N ALA A 49 -1.22 4.89 -3.46
CA ALA A 49 0.23 4.72 -3.40
C ALA A 49 0.60 3.63 -2.37
N PRO A 50 1.69 2.88 -2.57
CA PRO A 50 2.17 1.93 -1.58
C PRO A 50 2.51 2.63 -0.27
N CYS A 51 2.22 1.99 0.87
CA CYS A 51 2.50 2.57 2.18
C CYS A 51 4.02 2.76 2.37
N SER A 52 4.40 3.81 3.11
CA SER A 52 5.79 4.08 3.46
C SER A 52 6.35 3.12 4.54
N THR A 53 5.47 2.52 5.34
CA THR A 53 5.76 1.50 6.37
C THR A 53 5.02 0.19 6.06
N GLU A 54 5.15 -0.83 6.92
CA GLU A 54 4.37 -2.08 6.80
C GLU A 54 2.88 -1.78 6.62
N CYS A 55 2.36 -1.98 5.41
CA CYS A 55 0.92 -1.93 5.18
C CYS A 55 0.28 -3.08 5.97
N PRO A 56 -0.82 -2.83 6.70
CA PRO A 56 -1.61 -3.91 7.25
C PRO A 56 -2.10 -4.80 6.10
N VAL A 57 -1.64 -6.06 6.09
CA VAL A 57 -2.15 -7.08 5.18
C VAL A 57 -3.52 -7.48 5.71
N ILE A 58 -4.57 -7.18 4.94
CA ILE A 58 -5.92 -7.68 5.24
C ILE A 58 -6.00 -9.08 4.61
N ASP A 59 -5.47 -10.08 5.31
CA ASP A 59 -5.47 -11.49 4.88
C ASP A 59 -6.74 -12.25 5.30
N GLY A 60 -7.65 -11.59 6.03
CA GLY A 60 -8.88 -12.20 6.56
C GLY A 60 -8.65 -13.13 7.74
N PHE A 61 -7.39 -13.35 8.15
CA PHE A 61 -7.03 -14.00 9.39
C PHE A 61 -6.77 -12.88 10.39
N GLY A 62 -7.83 -12.47 11.09
CA GLY A 62 -7.71 -11.49 12.17
C GLY A 62 -6.51 -11.86 13.03
N ALA A 63 -5.59 -10.91 13.20
CA ALA A 63 -4.39 -11.09 14.01
C ALA A 63 -4.81 -11.83 15.29
N ASN A 64 -4.31 -13.06 15.49
CA ASN A 64 -4.59 -13.84 16.69
C ASN A 64 -3.89 -13.15 17.87
N GLY A 65 -4.39 -11.98 18.28
CA GLY A 65 -3.96 -11.20 19.44
C GLY A 65 -4.33 -11.86 20.77
N ASP A 66 -4.57 -13.16 20.72
CA ASP A 66 -4.86 -14.02 21.84
C ASP A 66 -3.65 -14.86 22.25
N GLU A 67 -2.49 -14.77 21.58
CA GLU A 67 -1.25 -15.51 21.94
C GLU A 67 -0.24 -14.71 22.80
N ASP A 68 -0.34 -13.37 22.84
CA ASP A 68 0.54 -12.51 23.66
C ASP A 68 -0.03 -12.09 25.03
N LYS A 69 -1.28 -12.47 25.35
CA LYS A 69 -1.88 -12.18 26.65
C LYS A 69 -1.23 -13.07 27.74
N PRO A 70 -0.94 -12.58 28.96
CA PRO A 70 -0.46 -13.47 30.02
C PRO A 70 -1.52 -14.52 30.36
N ALA A 71 -1.11 -15.75 30.67
CA ALA A 71 -2.02 -16.89 30.89
C ALA A 71 -3.10 -16.62 31.96
N ALA A 72 -2.80 -15.76 32.93
CA ALA A 72 -3.75 -15.28 33.93
C ALA A 72 -4.91 -14.47 33.33
N LEU A 73 -4.61 -13.57 32.38
CA LEU A 73 -5.61 -12.75 31.69
C LEU A 73 -6.52 -13.62 30.83
N ARG A 74 -5.98 -14.66 30.17
CA ARG A 74 -6.78 -15.63 29.42
C ARG A 74 -7.78 -16.36 30.28
N LYS A 75 -7.34 -16.90 31.43
CA LYS A 75 -8.24 -17.56 32.39
C LYS A 75 -9.32 -16.61 32.90
N GLN A 76 -8.96 -15.35 33.17
CA GLN A 76 -9.90 -14.35 33.65
C GLN A 76 -10.96 -13.98 32.60
N LEU A 77 -10.58 -13.85 31.33
CA LEU A 77 -11.51 -13.59 30.22
C LEU A 77 -12.45 -14.77 29.96
N LEU A 78 -11.98 -16.00 30.12
CA LEU A 78 -12.79 -17.22 29.98
C LEU A 78 -13.77 -17.45 31.14
N THR A 79 -13.52 -16.85 32.30
CA THR A 79 -14.34 -17.02 33.52
C THR A 79 -15.21 -15.80 33.81
N ALA A 80 -15.07 -14.72 33.04
CA ALA A 80 -15.85 -13.51 33.21
C ALA A 80 -17.33 -13.77 32.81
N PRO A 81 -18.31 -13.39 33.65
CA PRO A 81 -19.73 -13.62 33.37
C PRO A 81 -20.27 -12.81 32.18
N GLN A 82 -19.57 -11.74 31.80
CA GLN A 82 -19.80 -11.00 30.56
C GLN A 82 -19.05 -11.66 29.39
N GLY A 83 -19.56 -12.80 28.91
CA GLY A 83 -19.06 -13.44 27.71
C GLY A 83 -19.20 -12.53 26.49
N LEU A 84 -18.20 -12.54 25.60
CA LEU A 84 -18.36 -12.10 24.21
C LEU A 84 -19.01 -13.26 23.43
N TYR A 85 -20.31 -13.41 23.62
CA TYR A 85 -21.27 -13.62 22.55
C TYR A 85 -22.23 -12.44 22.57
#